data_AF-A0A5U9KY78-F1
#
_entry.id   AF-A0A5U9KY78-F1
#
_cell.length_a   1.000
_cell.length_b   1.000
_cell.length_c   1.000
_cell.angle_alpha   90.00
_cell.angle_beta   90.00
_cell.angle_gamma   90.00
#
_symmetry.space_group_name_H-M   'P 1'
#
loop_
_entity.id
_entity.type
_entity.pdbx_description
1 polymer ?
#
loop_
_entity_poly.entity_id
_entity_poly.type
_entity_poly.pdbx_seq_one_letter_code
_entity_poly.pdbx_strand_id
1 'polypeptide(L)'
;MSVFSKVFTPVDYVRIKHPEKRFFDCVLPVITAIAITIVISVLPKSVSIIGKDSLVSLVNGILQILSGFYIASMAAVATFSKEGMDDVMQGEPPKLKKQKLTRRKFLTYLFGYLAFMSIALYFIGGALQLTSSSIKELHLSSILKAALLFCYLTAVCNIIYTTALGMFFMIDKMHDEKTKLIIKDQDKG
;
A
#
# COMPACT_ATOMS: atom_id res chain seq x y z
N MET A 1 11.99 -20.82 11.65
CA MET A 1 11.18 -19.61 11.40
C MET A 1 10.07 -19.55 12.44
N SER A 2 9.89 -18.43 13.15
CA SER A 2 8.84 -18.30 14.19
C SER A 2 7.44 -18.14 13.57
N VAL A 3 6.37 -18.52 14.27
CA VAL A 3 4.98 -18.39 13.81
C VAL A 3 4.60 -16.93 13.52
N PHE A 4 5.05 -16.01 14.37
CA PHE A 4 4.89 -14.57 14.16
C PHE A 4 5.53 -14.08 12.86
N SER A 5 6.69 -14.62 12.48
CA SER A 5 7.34 -14.27 11.22
C SER A 5 6.49 -14.64 10.00
N LYS A 6 5.64 -15.69 10.08
CA LYS A 6 4.76 -16.09 8.98
C LYS A 6 3.60 -15.10 8.80
N VAL A 7 2.95 -14.71 9.91
CA VAL A 7 1.82 -13.77 9.91
C VAL A 7 2.24 -12.39 9.39
N PHE A 8 3.42 -11.91 9.78
CA PHE A 8 3.92 -10.60 9.38
C PHE A 8 4.79 -10.62 8.10
N THR A 9 4.81 -11.73 7.36
CA THR A 9 5.52 -11.81 6.06
C THR A 9 5.12 -10.70 5.09
N PRO A 10 3.83 -10.31 4.95
CA PRO A 10 3.45 -9.22 4.05
C PRO A 10 4.08 -7.87 4.43
N VAL A 11 4.35 -7.65 5.72
CA VAL A 11 4.97 -6.41 6.22
C VAL A 11 6.44 -6.30 5.84
N ASP A 12 7.09 -7.39 5.40
CA ASP A 12 8.46 -7.33 4.85
C ASP A 12 8.56 -6.42 3.60
N TYR A 13 7.44 -6.07 2.95
CA TYR A 13 7.42 -5.04 1.90
C TYR A 13 7.97 -3.69 2.38
N VAL A 14 7.64 -3.25 3.59
CA VAL A 14 8.13 -1.96 4.14
C VAL A 14 9.66 -1.99 4.31
N ARG A 15 10.24 -3.18 4.51
CA ARG A 15 11.69 -3.38 4.65
C ARG A 15 12.43 -3.37 3.32
N ILE A 16 11.72 -3.39 2.19
CA ILE A 16 12.32 -3.24 0.86
C ILE A 16 12.88 -1.84 0.74
N LYS A 17 14.20 -1.75 0.54
CA LYS A 17 14.90 -0.47 0.38
C LYS A 17 14.96 -0.10 -1.10
N HIS A 18 14.38 1.04 -1.44
CA HIS A 18 14.54 1.74 -2.71
C HIS A 18 14.32 3.25 -2.47
N PRO A 19 15.15 4.14 -3.03
CA PRO A 19 15.06 5.59 -2.77
C PRO A 19 13.69 6.16 -3.18
N GLU A 20 13.20 5.83 -4.38
CA GLU A 20 11.91 6.34 -4.88
C GLU A 20 10.72 5.78 -4.10
N LYS A 21 10.81 4.53 -3.63
CA LYS A 21 9.75 3.88 -2.85
C LYS A 21 9.47 4.62 -1.55
N ARG A 22 10.50 5.18 -0.90
CA ARG A 22 10.32 5.96 0.34
C ARG A 22 9.49 7.23 0.12
N PHE A 23 9.57 7.82 -1.07
CA PHE A 23 8.74 8.97 -1.41
C PHE A 23 7.26 8.58 -1.50
N PHE A 24 6.95 7.48 -2.19
CA PHE A 24 5.58 6.98 -2.32
C PHE A 24 5.01 6.41 -1.03
N ASP A 25 5.81 5.70 -0.23
CA ASP A 25 5.33 5.04 0.99
C ASP A 25 5.18 6.01 2.17
N CYS A 26 5.98 7.07 2.24
CA CYS A 26 6.07 7.92 3.45
C CYS A 26 5.87 9.40 3.16
N VAL A 27 6.63 9.98 2.24
CA VAL A 27 6.62 11.43 2.00
C VAL A 27 5.27 11.90 1.44
N LEU A 28 4.80 11.28 0.34
CA LEU A 28 3.53 11.64 -0.28
C LEU A 28 2.33 11.42 0.65
N PRO A 29 2.17 10.25 1.31
CA PRO A 29 1.06 10.00 2.22
C PRO A 29 1.00 10.98 3.40
N VAL A 30 2.16 11.29 3.99
CA VAL A 30 2.23 12.22 5.12
C VAL A 30 1.84 13.63 4.69
N ILE A 31 2.38 14.12 3.57
CA ILE A 31 2.04 15.46 3.07
C ILE A 31 0.55 15.56 2.76
N THR A 32 -0.03 14.56 2.07
CA THR A 32 -1.47 14.58 1.79
C THR A 32 -2.32 14.45 3.04
N ALA A 33 -1.91 13.64 4.01
CA ALA A 33 -2.65 13.48 5.26
C ALA A 33 -2.62 14.77 6.10
N ILE A 34 -1.49 15.48 6.13
CA ILE A 34 -1.38 16.81 6.76
C ILE A 34 -2.36 17.77 6.08
N ALA A 35 -2.33 17.85 4.74
CA ALA A 35 -3.21 18.75 3.99
C ALA A 35 -4.70 18.45 4.25
N ILE A 36 -5.12 17.18 4.21
CA ILE A 36 -6.51 16.79 4.49
C ILE A 36 -6.90 17.11 5.93
N THR A 37 -6.01 16.86 6.90
CA THR A 37 -6.29 17.14 8.32
C THR A 37 -6.45 18.64 8.58
N ILE A 38 -5.63 19.49 7.95
CA ILE A 38 -5.75 20.95 8.02
C ILE A 38 -7.09 21.40 7.41
N VAL A 39 -7.42 20.91 6.22
CA VAL A 39 -8.68 21.25 5.54
C VAL A 39 -9.89 20.89 6.41
N ILE A 40 -9.90 19.68 6.99
CA ILE A 40 -10.98 19.25 7.89
C ILE A 40 -11.08 20.13 9.14
N SER A 41 -9.95 20.63 9.64
CA SER A 41 -9.91 21.46 10.85
C SER A 41 -10.32 22.92 10.60
N VAL A 42 -10.13 23.43 9.38
CA VAL A 42 -10.52 24.80 8.97
C VAL A 42 -11.99 24.86 8.53
N LEU A 43 -12.58 23.73 8.13
CA LEU A 43 -13.98 23.70 7.68
C LEU A 43 -14.96 24.06 8.81
N PRO A 44 -15.90 25.01 8.59
CA PRO A 44 -16.80 25.50 9.63
C PRO A 44 -17.90 24.48 10.00
N LYS A 45 -18.15 23.48 9.16
CA LYS A 45 -19.10 22.40 9.44
C LYS A 45 -18.32 21.18 9.90
N SER A 46 -18.66 20.64 11.08
CA SER A 46 -18.01 19.45 11.62
C SER A 46 -18.23 18.26 10.68
N VAL A 47 -17.16 17.84 10.00
CA VAL A 47 -17.16 16.59 9.24
C VAL A 47 -17.32 15.44 10.23
N SER A 48 -18.27 14.55 9.98
CA SER A 48 -18.45 13.36 10.81
C SER A 48 -17.26 12.41 10.61
N ILE A 49 -16.34 12.40 11.58
CA ILE A 49 -15.16 11.53 11.53
C ILE A 49 -15.53 10.09 11.91
N ILE A 50 -16.47 9.91 12.84
CA ILE A 50 -16.89 8.60 13.36
C ILE A 50 -18.43 8.55 13.48
N GLY A 51 -19.06 7.51 12.90
CA GLY A 51 -20.52 7.32 12.85
C GLY A 51 -20.98 6.63 11.56
N LYS A 52 -22.29 6.49 11.36
CA LYS A 52 -22.87 5.77 10.20
C LYS A 52 -22.48 6.38 8.84
N ASP A 53 -22.54 7.71 8.73
CA ASP A 53 -22.13 8.48 7.54
C ASP A 53 -20.81 9.21 7.80
N SER A 54 -19.80 8.47 8.22
CA SER A 54 -18.49 9.03 8.57
C SER A 54 -17.41 8.67 7.57
N LEU A 55 -16.31 9.44 7.61
CA LEU A 55 -15.11 9.15 6.82
C LEU A 55 -14.62 7.71 7.02
N VAL A 56 -14.65 7.21 8.26
CA VAL A 56 -14.24 5.84 8.59
C VAL A 56 -15.17 4.79 7.96
N SER A 57 -16.48 5.07 7.90
CA SER A 57 -17.46 4.18 7.24
C SER A 57 -17.20 4.05 5.74
N LEU A 58 -16.98 5.19 5.08
CA LEU A 58 -16.67 5.23 3.65
C LEU A 58 -15.35 4.53 3.33
N VAL A 59 -14.30 4.80 4.10
CA VAL A 59 -12.99 4.15 3.94
C VAL A 59 -13.13 2.64 4.17
N ASN A 60 -13.83 2.19 5.20
CA ASN A 60 -14.04 0.76 5.44
C ASN A 60 -14.72 0.04 4.26
N GLY A 61 -15.74 0.65 3.65
CA GLY A 61 -16.39 0.09 2.47
C GLY A 61 -15.41 -0.11 1.30
N ILE A 62 -14.54 0.86 1.06
CA ILE A 62 -13.50 0.78 0.03
C ILE A 62 -12.44 -0.27 0.40
N LEU A 63 -11.95 -0.29 1.65
CA LEU A 63 -10.93 -1.23 2.11
C LEU A 63 -11.38 -2.68 2.01
N GLN A 64 -12.66 -2.96 2.25
CA GLN A 64 -13.24 -4.29 2.09
C GLN A 64 -13.07 -4.79 0.64
N ILE A 65 -13.42 -3.96 -0.35
CA ILE A 65 -13.31 -4.30 -1.78
C ILE A 65 -11.84 -4.43 -2.19
N LEU A 66 -11.01 -3.45 -1.78
CA LEU A 66 -9.59 -3.40 -2.12
C LEU A 66 -8.83 -4.62 -1.57
N SER A 67 -9.17 -5.10 -0.37
CA SER A 67 -8.51 -6.27 0.21
C SER A 67 -8.62 -7.51 -0.70
N GLY A 68 -9.82 -7.78 -1.23
CA GLY A 68 -10.05 -8.89 -2.16
C GLY A 68 -9.34 -8.68 -3.50
N PHE A 69 -9.39 -7.44 -4.03
CA PHE A 69 -8.72 -7.09 -5.28
C PHE A 69 -7.19 -7.27 -5.20
N TYR A 70 -6.57 -6.89 -4.08
CA TYR A 70 -5.14 -7.08 -3.88
C TYR A 70 -4.75 -8.55 -3.76
N ILE A 71 -5.55 -9.38 -3.09
CA ILE A 71 -5.31 -10.83 -3.03
C ILE A 71 -5.42 -11.44 -4.43
N ALA A 72 -6.43 -11.05 -5.21
CA ALA A 72 -6.59 -11.52 -6.59
C ALA A 72 -5.41 -11.08 -7.49
N SER A 73 -5.00 -9.80 -7.39
CA SER A 73 -3.86 -9.27 -8.13
C SER A 73 -2.56 -9.98 -7.76
N MET A 74 -2.34 -10.26 -6.47
CA MET A 74 -1.20 -11.03 -5.99
C MET A 74 -1.19 -12.45 -6.56
N ALA A 75 -2.34 -13.14 -6.59
CA ALA A 75 -2.48 -14.46 -7.16
C ALA A 75 -2.20 -14.45 -8.68
N ALA A 76 -2.76 -13.47 -9.40
CA ALA A 76 -2.52 -13.29 -10.83
C ALA A 76 -1.03 -13.07 -11.13
N VAL A 77 -0.37 -12.16 -10.41
CA VAL A 77 1.07 -11.92 -10.58
C VAL A 77 1.91 -13.15 -10.21
N ALA A 78 1.48 -13.96 -9.25
CA ALA A 78 2.18 -15.18 -8.87
C ALA A 78 2.12 -16.26 -9.97
N THR A 79 1.03 -16.34 -10.72
CA THR A 79 0.84 -17.35 -11.78
C THR A 79 1.15 -16.85 -13.19
N PHE A 80 1.33 -15.54 -13.40
CA PHE A 80 1.56 -14.97 -14.72
C PHE A 80 2.91 -15.41 -15.30
N SER A 81 2.88 -16.28 -16.32
CA SER A 81 4.07 -16.84 -16.96
C SER A 81 4.54 -16.00 -18.15
N LYS A 82 5.04 -14.78 -17.89
CA LYS A 82 5.66 -13.92 -18.93
C LYS A 82 7.18 -13.91 -18.79
N GLU A 83 7.89 -14.00 -19.93
CA GLU A 83 9.34 -13.85 -19.99
C GLU A 83 9.77 -12.51 -19.35
N GLY A 84 10.73 -12.56 -18.44
CA GLY A 84 11.27 -11.38 -17.75
C GLY A 84 10.57 -10.93 -16.47
N MET A 85 9.53 -11.64 -16.01
CA MET A 85 8.93 -11.42 -14.68
C MET A 85 9.82 -11.88 -13.52
N ASP A 86 10.62 -12.93 -13.78
CA ASP A 86 11.57 -13.49 -12.82
C ASP A 86 12.97 -12.91 -12.96
N ASP A 87 13.13 -11.91 -13.84
CA ASP A 87 14.36 -11.15 -13.95
C ASP A 87 14.47 -10.11 -12.83
N VAL A 88 15.71 -9.81 -12.47
CA VAL A 88 16.03 -8.70 -11.57
C VAL A 88 15.56 -7.39 -12.23
N MET A 89 14.90 -6.53 -11.45
CA MET A 89 14.47 -5.22 -11.92
C MET A 89 15.67 -4.41 -12.48
N GLN A 90 15.46 -3.80 -13.65
CA GLN A 90 16.43 -2.92 -14.30
C GLN A 90 16.60 -1.61 -13.50
N GLY A 91 17.79 -1.01 -13.53
CA GLY A 91 18.12 0.18 -12.73
C GLY A 91 18.72 -0.18 -11.37
N GLU A 92 18.34 0.54 -10.30
CA GLU A 92 18.71 0.17 -8.92
C GLU A 92 17.66 -0.82 -8.37
N PRO A 93 17.94 -2.14 -8.33
CA PRO A 93 16.91 -3.10 -7.96
C PRO A 93 16.52 -2.95 -6.48
N PRO A 94 15.22 -3.05 -6.14
CA PRO A 94 14.78 -3.07 -4.75
C PRO A 94 15.44 -4.24 -4.01
N LYS A 95 16.02 -3.93 -2.85
CA LYS A 95 16.75 -4.92 -2.03
C LYS A 95 15.95 -5.26 -0.78
N LEU A 96 15.74 -6.56 -0.55
CA LEU A 96 15.24 -7.09 0.71
C LEU A 96 16.33 -7.94 1.36
N LYS A 97 16.73 -7.60 2.60
CA LYS A 97 17.79 -8.33 3.33
C LYS A 97 19.08 -8.54 2.49
N LYS A 98 19.50 -7.50 1.77
CA LYS A 98 20.65 -7.48 0.83
C LYS A 98 20.49 -8.29 -0.47
N GLN A 99 19.36 -8.97 -0.68
CA GLN A 99 19.08 -9.68 -1.92
C GLN A 99 18.31 -8.79 -2.90
N LYS A 100 18.72 -8.80 -4.18
CA LYS A 100 18.01 -8.13 -5.28
C LYS A 100 16.70 -8.87 -5.53
N LEU A 101 15.59 -8.14 -5.61
CA LEU A 101 14.28 -8.73 -5.88
C LEU A 101 13.98 -8.79 -7.38
N THR A 102 13.29 -9.84 -7.80
CA THR A 102 12.67 -9.95 -9.12
C THR A 102 11.40 -9.11 -9.16
N ARG A 103 10.92 -8.79 -10.37
CA ARG A 103 9.65 -8.05 -10.56
C ARG A 103 8.48 -8.76 -9.90
N ARG A 104 8.36 -10.07 -10.15
CA ARG A 104 7.31 -10.92 -9.54
C ARG A 104 7.36 -10.83 -8.03
N LYS A 105 8.53 -11.09 -7.43
CA LYS A 105 8.67 -11.12 -5.98
C LYS A 105 8.35 -9.75 -5.36
N PHE A 106 8.80 -8.66 -5.96
CA PHE A 106 8.45 -7.31 -5.51
C PHE A 106 6.93 -7.06 -5.54
N LEU A 107 6.27 -7.37 -6.66
CA LEU A 107 4.84 -7.15 -6.82
C LEU A 107 4.00 -8.04 -5.90
N THR A 108 4.41 -9.30 -5.69
CA THR A 108 3.76 -10.19 -4.72
C THR A 108 3.86 -9.63 -3.30
N TYR A 109 5.02 -9.08 -2.90
CA TYR A 109 5.14 -8.39 -1.60
C TYR A 109 4.30 -7.11 -1.55
N LEU A 110 4.24 -6.34 -2.63
CA LEU A 110 3.48 -5.08 -2.72
C LEU A 110 1.98 -5.34 -2.54
N PHE A 111 1.40 -6.24 -3.32
CA PHE A 111 -0.02 -6.57 -3.21
C PHE A 111 -0.35 -7.33 -1.91
N GLY A 112 0.57 -8.18 -1.43
CA GLY A 112 0.43 -8.81 -0.12
C GLY A 112 0.37 -7.79 1.02
N TYR A 113 1.25 -6.78 1.00
CA TYR A 113 1.25 -5.69 1.96
C TYR A 113 -0.04 -4.87 1.91
N LEU A 114 -0.47 -4.47 0.71
CA LEU A 114 -1.72 -3.73 0.51
C LEU A 114 -2.94 -4.49 1.01
N ALA A 115 -3.02 -5.79 0.74
CA ALA A 115 -4.09 -6.65 1.26
C ALA A 115 -4.08 -6.70 2.79
N PHE A 116 -2.90 -6.95 3.39
CA PHE A 116 -2.74 -7.03 4.83
C PHE A 116 -3.11 -5.72 5.53
N MET A 117 -2.61 -4.59 5.03
CA MET A 117 -2.92 -3.27 5.57
C MET A 117 -4.39 -2.91 5.41
N SER A 118 -5.02 -3.27 4.29
CA SER A 118 -6.44 -3.00 4.08
C SER A 118 -7.33 -3.78 5.05
N ILE A 119 -7.01 -5.05 5.28
CA ILE A 119 -7.72 -5.89 6.26
C ILE A 119 -7.52 -5.35 7.67
N ALA A 120 -6.27 -5.04 8.05
CA ALA A 120 -5.96 -4.49 9.38
C ALA A 120 -6.70 -3.17 9.63
N LEU A 121 -6.65 -2.25 8.66
CA LEU A 121 -7.30 -0.94 8.76
C LEU A 121 -8.82 -1.03 8.73
N TYR A 122 -9.39 -2.00 8.00
CA TYR A 122 -10.82 -2.31 8.02
C TYR A 122 -11.29 -2.73 9.43
N PHE A 123 -10.57 -3.64 10.09
CA PHE A 123 -10.91 -4.06 11.45
C PHE A 123 -10.73 -2.93 12.46
N ILE A 124 -9.66 -2.12 12.35
CA ILE A 124 -9.45 -0.95 13.21
C ILE A 124 -10.59 0.07 13.01
N GLY A 125 -10.93 0.39 11.76
CA GLY A 125 -12.03 1.30 11.44
C GLY A 125 -13.38 0.76 11.93
N GLY A 126 -13.61 -0.55 11.82
CA GLY A 126 -14.82 -1.20 12.32
C GLY A 126 -14.92 -1.11 13.84
N ALA A 127 -13.83 -1.40 14.56
CA ALA A 127 -13.77 -1.25 16.01
C ALA A 127 -14.00 0.20 16.46
N LEU A 128 -13.44 1.19 15.75
CA LEU A 128 -13.68 2.62 16.01
C LEU A 128 -15.15 3.00 15.82
N GLN A 129 -15.84 2.43 14.83
CA GLN A 129 -17.26 2.68 14.63
C GLN A 129 -18.12 2.07 15.74
N LEU A 130 -17.81 0.83 16.16
CA LEU A 130 -18.52 0.13 17.24
C LEU A 130 -18.34 0.84 18.59
N THR A 131 -17.15 1.37 18.85
CA THR A 131 -16.83 2.09 20.10
C THR A 131 -17.16 3.59 20.06
N SER A 132 -17.76 4.07 18.97
CA SER A 132 -18.01 5.50 18.74
C SER A 132 -18.83 6.17 19.84
N SER A 133 -19.82 5.48 20.42
CA SER A 133 -20.62 6.00 21.54
C SER A 133 -19.77 6.15 22.81
N SER A 134 -18.97 5.13 23.14
CA SER A 134 -18.07 5.16 24.32
C SER A 134 -16.96 6.20 24.18
N ILE A 135 -16.43 6.39 22.96
CA ILE A 135 -15.40 7.41 22.68
C ILE A 135 -15.96 8.83 22.81
N LYS A 136 -17.26 9.04 22.55
CA LYS A 136 -17.90 10.34 22.74
C LYS A 136 -18.04 10.72 24.21
N GLU A 137 -18.27 9.75 25.08
CA GLU A 137 -18.31 9.97 26.54
C GLU A 137 -16.93 10.16 27.14
N LEU A 138 -15.89 9.57 26.54
CA LEU A 138 -14.52 9.83 26.91
C LEU A 138 -14.15 11.25 26.44
N HIS A 139 -13.94 12.18 27.38
CA HIS A 139 -13.49 13.55 27.13
C HIS A 139 -12.03 13.60 26.60
N LEU A 140 -11.81 13.02 25.42
CA LEU A 140 -10.51 12.99 24.76
C LEU A 140 -10.16 14.40 24.27
N SER A 141 -8.93 14.84 24.52
CA SER A 141 -8.46 16.16 24.11
C SER A 141 -8.52 16.32 22.59
N SER A 142 -8.82 17.53 22.12
CA SER A 142 -8.92 17.83 20.67
C SER A 142 -7.63 17.51 19.92
N ILE A 143 -6.48 17.70 20.56
CA ILE A 143 -5.16 17.37 20.02
C ILE A 143 -5.02 15.86 19.80
N LEU A 144 -5.47 15.03 20.74
CA LEU A 144 -5.38 13.58 20.62
C LEU A 144 -6.33 13.06 19.52
N LYS A 145 -7.52 13.64 19.40
CA LYS A 145 -8.44 13.34 18.28
C LYS A 145 -7.82 13.68 16.93
N ALA A 146 -7.20 14.86 16.81
CA ALA A 146 -6.51 15.28 15.59
C ALA A 146 -5.32 14.37 15.25
N ALA A 147 -4.53 13.97 16.25
CA ALA A 147 -3.41 13.04 16.07
C ALA A 147 -3.86 11.65 15.60
N LEU A 148 -4.95 11.11 16.17
CA LEU A 148 -5.53 9.83 15.74
C LEU A 148 -6.09 9.91 14.32
N LEU A 149 -6.81 10.98 13.99
CA LEU A 149 -7.31 11.24 12.63
C LEU A 149 -6.15 11.31 11.62
N PHE A 150 -5.10 12.06 11.96
CA PHE A 150 -3.92 12.20 11.13
C PHE A 150 -3.23 10.85 10.88
N CYS A 151 -3.06 10.04 11.92
CA CYS A 151 -2.49 8.70 11.82
C CYS A 151 -3.34 7.79 10.91
N TYR A 152 -4.66 7.81 11.09
CA TYR A 152 -5.59 7.06 10.25
C TYR A 152 -5.52 7.49 8.78
N LEU A 153 -5.59 8.79 8.50
CA LEU A 153 -5.51 9.32 7.14
C LEU A 153 -4.16 9.02 6.48
N THR A 154 -3.07 9.06 7.25
CA THR A 154 -1.74 8.69 6.74
C THR A 154 -1.72 7.24 6.26
N ALA A 155 -2.33 6.32 7.02
CA ALA A 155 -2.45 4.92 6.62
C ALA A 155 -3.32 4.74 5.35
N VAL A 156 -4.43 5.47 5.25
CA VAL A 156 -5.31 5.45 4.05
C VAL A 156 -4.56 5.98 2.82
N CYS A 157 -3.91 7.14 2.94
CA CYS A 157 -3.12 7.71 1.85
C CYS A 157 -1.96 6.79 1.44
N ASN A 158 -1.32 6.11 2.40
CA ASN A 158 -0.28 5.14 2.10
C ASN A 158 -0.81 3.99 1.23
N ILE A 159 -1.99 3.45 1.53
CA ILE A 159 -2.63 2.43 0.68
C ILE A 159 -2.86 2.99 -0.73
N ILE A 160 -3.41 4.20 -0.87
CA ILE A 160 -3.70 4.81 -2.18
C ILE A 160 -2.43 4.98 -3.02
N TYR A 161 -1.38 5.58 -2.46
CA TYR A 161 -0.13 5.82 -3.19
C TYR A 161 0.62 4.52 -3.51
N THR A 162 0.62 3.57 -2.58
CA THR A 162 1.24 2.25 -2.82
C THR A 162 0.47 1.48 -3.90
N THR A 163 -0.84 1.65 -3.99
CA THR A 163 -1.66 1.09 -5.07
C THR A 163 -1.37 1.75 -6.41
N ALA A 164 -1.22 3.08 -6.44
CA ALA A 164 -0.78 3.79 -7.65
C ALA A 164 0.58 3.28 -8.14
N LEU A 165 1.52 3.04 -7.21
CA LEU A 165 2.80 2.42 -7.52
C LEU A 165 2.63 0.99 -8.09
N GLY A 166 1.77 0.17 -7.48
CA GLY A 166 1.43 -1.15 -7.99
C GLY A 166 0.87 -1.11 -9.41
N MET A 167 -0.08 -0.21 -9.68
CA MET A 167 -0.66 0.01 -11.01
C MET A 167 0.38 0.47 -12.03
N PHE A 168 1.28 1.40 -11.66
CA PHE A 168 2.37 1.84 -12.52
C PHE A 168 3.23 0.66 -13.00
N PHE A 169 3.61 -0.23 -12.07
CA PHE A 169 4.39 -1.42 -12.45
C PHE A 169 3.59 -2.38 -13.35
N MET A 170 2.28 -2.50 -13.17
CA MET A 170 1.43 -3.36 -13.99
C MET A 170 1.13 -2.80 -15.39
N ILE A 171 0.97 -1.47 -15.50
CA ILE A 171 0.63 -0.82 -16.77
C ILE A 171 1.89 -0.65 -17.61
N ASP A 172 2.92 0.00 -17.05
CA ASP A 172 4.12 0.40 -17.79
C ASP A 172 5.15 -0.73 -17.82
N LYS A 173 5.59 -1.20 -16.64
CA LYS A 173 6.75 -2.09 -16.54
C LYS A 173 6.49 -3.57 -16.85
N MET A 174 5.25 -4.04 -16.77
CA MET A 174 4.90 -5.41 -17.18
C MET A 174 4.83 -5.56 -18.71
N HIS A 175 4.64 -4.46 -19.46
CA HIS A 175 4.50 -4.48 -20.91
C HIS A 175 5.78 -4.12 -21.66
N ASP A 176 6.78 -3.51 -20.99
CA ASP A 176 8.13 -3.30 -21.54
C ASP A 176 8.73 -4.62 -22.05
N GLU A 177 8.59 -4.87 -23.35
CA GLU A 177 9.25 -5.97 -24.05
C GLU A 177 10.74 -5.64 -24.15
N LYS A 178 11.57 -6.61 -23.76
CA LYS A 178 12.99 -6.52 -24.07
C LYS A 178 13.13 -6.63 -25.59
N THR A 179 13.64 -5.59 -26.24
CA THR A 179 14.23 -5.75 -27.57
C THR A 179 15.38 -6.74 -27.42
N LYS A 180 15.13 -8.02 -27.74
CA LYS A 180 16.20 -9.02 -27.85
C LYS A 180 17.09 -8.51 -28.98
N LEU A 181 18.26 -7.95 -28.64
CA LEU A 181 19.28 -7.66 -29.64
C LEU A 181 19.68 -9.01 -30.24
N ILE A 182 19.14 -9.30 -31.42
CA ILE A 182 19.57 -10.44 -32.22
C ILE A 182 20.98 -10.07 -32.69
N ILE A 183 21.98 -10.47 -31.91
CA ILE A 183 23.35 -10.54 -32.43
C ILE A 183 23.29 -11.67 -33.44
N LYS A 184 23.14 -11.31 -34.71
CA LYS A 184 23.30 -12.23 -35.82
C LYS A 184 24.73 -12.73 -35.70
N ASP A 185 24.91 -13.97 -35.24
CA ASP A 185 26.21 -14.65 -35.29
C ASP A 185 26.75 -14.40 -36.70
N GLN A 186 27.84 -13.63 -36.78
CA GLN A 186 28.53 -13.50 -38.05
C GLN A 186 29.03 -14.90 -38.39
N ASP A 187 28.54 -15.36 -39.52
CA ASP A 187 28.90 -16.60 -40.18
C ASP A 187 30.39 -16.90 -40.03
N LYS A 188 30.64 -18.17 -39.70
CA LYS A 188 31.87 -18.87 -40.02
C LYS A 188 32.25 -18.56 -41.48
N GLY A 189 33.45 -18.03 -41.67
CA GLY A 189 34.16 -17.96 -42.94
C GLY A 189 35.65 -17.97 -42.67
#